data_AF-A0A1J6IHJ3-F1
#
_entry.id   AF-A0A1J6IHJ3-F1
#
_cell.length_a   1.000
_cell.length_b   1.000
_cell.length_c   1.000
_cell.angle_alpha   90.00
_cell.angle_beta   90.00
_cell.angle_gamma   90.00
#
_symmetry.space_group_name_H-M   'P 1'
#
loop_
_entity.id
_entity.type
_entity.pdbx_description
1 polymer ?
#
loop_
_entity_poly.entity_id
_entity_poly.type
_entity_poly.pdbx_seq_one_letter_code
_entity_poly.pdbx_strand_id
1 'polypeptide(L)'
;KFGLQVQAECVFCGQHEENFEHLFFKYQYTRTLLERMLNWLGYRRQIQNWEQEVNWISSVAKKKDCVAEMTMAVFAMVVYCIWRERNMIRFEKGRYDADRVCKEIAMHIHIQG
;
A
#
# COMPACT_ATOMS: atom_id res chain seq x y z
N LYS A 1 19.97 -8.65 -25.92
CA LYS A 1 18.77 -8.44 -25.07
C LYS A 1 19.25 -7.86 -23.75
N PHE A 2 18.92 -6.60 -23.44
CA PHE A 2 19.10 -6.08 -22.09
C PHE A 2 17.94 -6.62 -21.26
N GLY A 3 18.23 -7.55 -20.35
CA GLY A 3 17.28 -8.03 -19.37
C GLY A 3 18.00 -8.08 -18.04
N LEU A 4 17.69 -7.16 -17.14
CA LEU A 4 18.07 -7.31 -15.75
C LEU A 4 17.42 -8.62 -15.27
N GLN A 5 18.23 -9.58 -14.84
CA GLN A 5 17.74 -10.82 -14.26
C GLN A 5 17.20 -10.49 -12.87
N VAL A 6 15.91 -10.18 -12.84
CA VAL A 6 15.16 -9.78 -11.65
C VAL A 6 14.54 -11.08 -11.09
N GLN A 7 15.05 -11.55 -9.94
CA GLN A 7 14.41 -12.56 -9.07
C GLN A 7 12.87 -12.41 -9.05
N ALA A 8 12.14 -13.47 -9.37
CA ALA A 8 10.68 -13.40 -9.46
C ALA A 8 10.02 -13.30 -8.07
N GLU A 9 10.75 -13.66 -7.03
CA GLU A 9 10.28 -13.67 -5.66
C GLU A 9 10.04 -12.26 -5.12
N CYS A 10 8.93 -12.11 -4.39
CA CYS A 10 8.57 -10.89 -3.69
C CYS A 10 9.67 -10.50 -2.70
N VAL A 11 10.12 -9.26 -2.78
CA VAL A 11 11.22 -8.76 -1.95
C VAL A 11 10.90 -8.73 -0.46
N PHE A 12 9.61 -8.71 -0.09
CA PHE A 12 9.20 -8.65 1.32
C PHE A 12 9.09 -10.02 1.98
N CYS A 13 8.70 -11.08 1.24
CA CYS A 13 8.49 -12.41 1.80
C CYS A 13 9.50 -13.46 1.32
N GLY A 14 10.11 -13.27 0.14
CA GLY A 14 11.03 -14.23 -0.47
C GLY A 14 10.42 -15.60 -0.81
N GLN A 15 9.09 -15.74 -0.71
CA GLN A 15 8.39 -17.04 -0.78
C GLN A 15 7.42 -17.16 -1.95
N HIS A 16 6.84 -16.04 -2.39
CA HIS A 16 5.84 -16.00 -3.45
C HIS A 16 6.33 -15.15 -4.60
N GLU A 17 5.84 -15.41 -5.81
CA GLU A 17 6.07 -14.53 -6.95
C GLU A 17 5.53 -13.13 -6.68
N GLU A 18 6.31 -12.12 -7.06
CA GLU A 18 5.95 -10.73 -6.92
C GLU A 18 4.94 -10.31 -7.99
N ASN A 19 3.73 -10.02 -7.58
CA ASN A 19 2.70 -9.39 -8.40
C ASN A 19 1.89 -8.41 -7.55
N PHE A 20 1.07 -7.57 -8.19
CA PHE A 20 0.26 -6.54 -7.51
C PHE A 20 -0.63 -7.13 -6.41
N GLU A 21 -1.32 -8.24 -6.70
CA GLU A 21 -2.19 -8.92 -5.75
C GLU A 21 -1.42 -9.36 -4.50
N HIS A 22 -0.26 -10.00 -4.69
CA HIS A 22 0.57 -10.42 -3.57
C HIS A 22 1.13 -9.23 -2.78
N LEU A 23 1.73 -8.28 -3.48
CA LEU A 23 2.45 -7.15 -2.89
C LEU A 23 1.56 -6.26 -2.03
N PHE A 24 0.35 -5.96 -2.51
CA PHE A 24 -0.53 -4.99 -1.86
C PHE A 24 -1.61 -5.64 -0.99
N PHE A 25 -2.09 -6.85 -1.31
CA PHE A 25 -3.31 -7.40 -0.69
C PHE A 25 -3.15 -8.76 -0.01
N LYS A 26 -2.16 -9.58 -0.39
CA LYS A 26 -1.94 -10.90 0.24
C LYS A 26 -0.78 -10.93 1.22
N TYR A 27 0.27 -10.14 1.01
CA TYR A 27 1.38 -10.09 1.95
C TYR A 27 0.90 -9.50 3.27
N GLN A 28 1.13 -10.24 4.37
CA GLN A 28 0.50 -9.97 5.66
C GLN A 28 0.73 -8.53 6.14
N TYR A 29 1.94 -8.00 5.97
CA TYR A 29 2.27 -6.67 6.46
C TYR A 29 1.52 -5.57 5.69
N THR A 30 1.54 -5.61 4.36
CA THR A 30 0.88 -4.59 3.52
C THR A 30 -0.63 -4.65 3.65
N ARG A 31 -1.18 -5.87 3.78
CA ARG A 31 -2.59 -6.08 4.12
C ARG A 31 -2.95 -5.47 5.47
N THR A 32 -2.18 -5.74 6.52
CA THR A 32 -2.42 -5.17 7.85
C THR A 32 -2.31 -3.64 7.85
N LEU A 33 -1.41 -3.06 7.06
CA LEU A 33 -1.31 -1.60 6.89
C LEU A 33 -2.60 -1.02 6.31
N LEU A 34 -3.10 -1.60 5.21
CA LEU A 34 -4.38 -1.19 4.60
C LEU A 34 -5.56 -1.36 5.58
N GLU A 35 -5.60 -2.47 6.34
CA GLU A 35 -6.66 -2.74 7.34
C GLU A 35 -6.67 -1.67 8.44
N ARG A 36 -5.49 -1.29 8.95
CA ARG A 36 -5.35 -0.23 9.96
C ARG A 36 -5.85 1.11 9.43
N MET A 37 -5.56 1.43 8.17
CA MET A 37 -6.03 2.67 7.56
C MET A 37 -7.54 2.69 7.34
N LEU A 38 -8.11 1.60 6.84
CA LEU A 38 -9.57 1.51 6.65
C LEU A 38 -10.29 1.69 7.99
N ASN A 39 -9.78 1.06 9.05
CA ASN A 39 -10.31 1.24 10.40
C ASN A 39 -10.17 2.68 10.90
N TRP A 40 -9.02 3.32 10.65
CA TRP A 40 -8.78 4.72 11.03
C TRP A 40 -9.72 5.70 10.29
N LEU A 41 -10.02 5.44 9.03
CA LEU A 41 -11.00 6.19 8.21
C LEU A 41 -12.47 5.84 8.54
N GLY A 42 -12.72 4.91 9.48
CA GLY A 42 -14.07 4.50 9.89
C GLY A 42 -14.74 3.46 8.97
N TYR A 43 -14.02 2.88 8.02
CA TYR A 43 -14.55 1.82 7.16
C TYR A 43 -14.50 0.45 7.84
N ARG A 44 -15.67 -0.11 8.15
CA ARG A 44 -15.82 -1.50 8.63
C ARG A 44 -16.02 -2.46 7.46
N ARG A 45 -14.94 -2.73 6.72
CA ARG A 45 -14.94 -3.67 5.58
C ARG A 45 -13.72 -4.56 5.61
N GLN A 46 -13.84 -5.75 5.03
CA GLN A 46 -12.69 -6.62 4.79
C GLN A 46 -11.99 -6.20 3.50
N ILE A 47 -10.66 -6.24 3.52
CA ILE A 47 -9.85 -6.10 2.31
C ILE A 47 -10.20 -7.23 1.35
N GLN A 48 -10.46 -6.84 0.11
CA GLN A 48 -10.77 -7.71 -1.01
C GLN A 48 -9.55 -7.87 -1.94
N ASN A 49 -9.72 -8.57 -3.05
CA ASN A 49 -8.67 -8.64 -4.07
C ASN A 49 -8.44 -7.27 -4.76
N TRP A 50 -7.35 -7.16 -5.51
CA TRP A 50 -6.94 -5.93 -6.18
C TRP A 50 -8.07 -5.28 -6.99
N GLU A 51 -8.76 -6.05 -7.83
CA GLU A 51 -9.81 -5.53 -8.71
C GLU A 51 -10.96 -4.93 -7.91
N GLN A 52 -11.40 -5.63 -6.86
CA GLN A 52 -12.46 -5.18 -5.97
C GLN A 52 -12.06 -3.93 -5.19
N GLU A 53 -10.81 -3.84 -4.75
CA GLU A 53 -10.27 -2.66 -4.05
C GLU A 53 -10.15 -1.44 -4.97
N VAL A 54 -9.68 -1.63 -6.21
CA VAL A 54 -9.61 -0.57 -7.22
C VAL A 54 -11.00 -0.06 -7.58
N ASN A 55 -11.97 -0.96 -7.75
CA ASN A 55 -13.35 -0.58 -8.01
C ASN A 55 -13.96 0.18 -6.83
N TRP A 56 -13.69 -0.28 -5.60
CA TRP A 56 -14.15 0.39 -4.39
C TRP A 56 -13.56 1.80 -4.26
N ILE A 57 -12.24 1.96 -4.36
CA ILE A 57 -11.61 3.29 -4.23
C ILE A 57 -12.06 4.23 -5.35
N SER A 58 -12.28 3.71 -6.56
CA SER A 58 -12.86 4.48 -7.68
C SER A 58 -14.29 4.94 -7.40
N SER A 59 -15.07 4.15 -6.65
CA SER A 59 -16.42 4.55 -6.22
C SER A 59 -16.38 5.62 -5.13
N VAL A 60 -15.41 5.55 -4.21
CA VAL A 60 -15.16 6.57 -3.19
C VAL A 60 -14.77 7.89 -3.85
N ALA A 61 -13.86 7.86 -4.83
CA ALA A 61 -13.40 9.04 -5.56
C ALA A 61 -14.52 9.87 -6.19
N LYS A 62 -15.64 9.23 -6.56
CA LYS A 62 -16.80 9.90 -7.17
C LYS A 62 -17.62 10.74 -6.19
N LYS A 63 -17.51 10.49 -4.88
CA LYS A 63 -18.33 11.16 -3.85
C LYS A 63 -17.93 12.61 -3.60
N LYS A 64 -16.65 12.96 -3.82
CA LYS A 64 -16.11 14.33 -3.73
C LYS A 64 -16.42 15.06 -2.41
N ASP A 65 -16.56 14.31 -1.32
CA ASP A 65 -16.63 14.87 0.04
C ASP A 65 -15.25 14.79 0.72
N CYS A 66 -15.07 15.51 1.82
CA CYS A 66 -13.81 15.55 2.56
C CYS A 66 -13.32 14.16 2.98
N VAL A 67 -14.24 13.27 3.37
CA VAL A 67 -13.89 11.89 3.76
C VAL A 67 -13.38 11.11 2.55
N ALA A 68 -13.99 11.28 1.37
CA ALA A 68 -13.56 10.67 0.12
C ALA A 68 -12.17 11.17 -0.31
N GLU A 69 -11.91 12.47 -0.20
CA GLU A 69 -10.59 13.06 -0.49
C GLU A 69 -9.51 12.51 0.45
N MET A 70 -9.78 12.52 1.76
CA MET A 70 -8.89 11.90 2.75
C MET A 70 -8.64 10.42 2.44
N THR A 71 -9.70 9.68 2.10
CA THR A 71 -9.58 8.24 1.79
C THR A 71 -8.71 7.99 0.57
N MET A 72 -8.87 8.78 -0.49
CA MET A 72 -8.04 8.70 -1.68
C MET A 72 -6.58 9.05 -1.38
N ALA A 73 -6.33 10.14 -0.64
CA ALA A 73 -4.99 10.58 -0.28
C ALA A 73 -4.26 9.52 0.55
N VAL A 74 -4.94 8.99 1.56
CA VAL A 74 -4.43 7.95 2.45
C VAL A 74 -4.14 6.66 1.69
N PHE A 75 -5.05 6.22 0.80
CA PHE A 75 -4.83 5.07 -0.07
C PHE A 75 -3.61 5.27 -1.00
N ALA A 76 -3.51 6.42 -1.66
CA ALA A 76 -2.39 6.76 -2.53
C ALA A 76 -1.06 6.77 -1.77
N MET A 77 -1.04 7.30 -0.55
CA MET A 77 0.16 7.28 0.30
C MET A 77 0.61 5.87 0.65
N VAL A 78 -0.30 4.95 0.97
CA VAL A 78 0.10 3.55 1.23
C VAL A 78 0.66 2.88 0.01
N VAL A 79 -0.01 3.05 -1.14
CA VAL A 79 0.51 2.50 -2.41
C VAL A 79 1.91 3.04 -2.69
N TYR A 80 2.12 4.34 -2.51
CA TYR A 80 3.41 4.98 -2.68
C TYR A 80 4.46 4.44 -1.71
N CYS A 81 4.15 4.32 -0.42
CA CYS A 81 5.08 3.81 0.58
C CYS A 81 5.50 2.38 0.26
N ILE A 82 4.54 1.50 -0.06
CA ILE A 82 4.83 0.11 -0.44
C ILE A 82 5.73 0.06 -1.67
N TRP A 83 5.41 0.85 -2.71
CA TRP A 83 6.21 0.93 -3.93
C TRP A 83 7.63 1.40 -3.66
N ARG A 84 7.79 2.44 -2.83
CA ARG A 84 9.09 3.01 -2.45
C ARG A 84 9.94 1.99 -1.70
N GLU A 85 9.39 1.35 -0.67
CA GLU A 85 10.10 0.32 0.10
C GLU A 85 10.49 -0.87 -0.78
N ARG A 86 9.56 -1.35 -1.62
CA ARG A 86 9.83 -2.42 -2.58
C ARG A 86 11.02 -2.07 -3.47
N ASN A 87 11.04 -0.87 -4.03
CA ASN A 87 12.12 -0.44 -4.92
C ASN A 87 13.45 -0.26 -4.20
N MET A 88 13.43 0.24 -2.97
CA MET A 88 14.63 0.39 -2.15
C MET A 88 15.27 -0.98 -1.86
N ILE A 89 14.47 -1.98 -1.47
CA ILE A 89 14.98 -3.35 -1.23
C ILE A 89 15.50 -3.95 -2.54
N ARG A 90 14.74 -3.76 -3.63
CA ARG A 90 15.03 -4.35 -4.92
C ARG A 90 16.30 -3.84 -5.58
N PHE A 91 16.52 -2.53 -5.54
CA PHE A 91 17.51 -1.86 -6.37
C PHE A 91 18.61 -1.17 -5.56
N GLU A 92 18.35 -0.83 -4.29
CA GLU A 92 19.26 -0.02 -3.46
C GLU A 92 19.84 -0.79 -2.26
N LYS A 93 19.54 -2.09 -2.12
CA LYS A 93 19.93 -2.93 -0.96
C LYS A 93 19.45 -2.37 0.40
N GLY A 94 18.36 -1.59 0.41
CA GLY A 94 17.80 -1.02 1.63
C GLY A 94 17.20 -2.08 2.56
N ARG A 95 17.15 -1.78 3.87
CA ARG A 95 16.43 -2.58 4.87
C ARG A 95 15.03 -2.01 5.07
N TYR A 96 14.04 -2.89 5.09
CA TYR A 96 12.64 -2.55 5.31
C TYR A 96 12.39 -2.05 6.74
N ASP A 97 11.79 -0.86 6.90
CA ASP A 97 11.34 -0.33 8.19
C ASP A 97 9.85 0.05 8.15
N ALA A 98 9.06 -0.95 8.52
CA ALA A 98 7.64 -0.93 8.80
C ALA A 98 7.15 0.29 9.62
N ASP A 99 7.84 0.58 10.72
CA ASP A 99 7.41 1.57 11.71
C ASP A 99 7.69 2.98 11.21
N ARG A 100 8.82 3.19 10.52
CA ARG A 100 9.10 4.45 9.83
C ARG A 100 8.01 4.79 8.81
N VAL A 101 7.59 3.83 8.00
CA VAL A 101 6.53 4.02 6.99
C VAL A 101 5.21 4.41 7.65
N CYS A 102 4.80 3.70 8.70
CA CYS A 102 3.56 4.03 9.43
C CYS A 102 3.63 5.43 10.05
N LYS A 103 4.79 5.82 10.57
CA LYS A 103 5.02 7.14 11.17
C LYS A 103 5.00 8.25 10.12
N GLU A 104 5.59 8.03 8.95
CA GLU A 104 5.51 8.96 7.82
C GLU A 104 4.06 9.15 7.36
N ILE A 105 3.28 8.07 7.22
CA ILE A 105 1.85 8.14 6.87
C ILE A 105 1.08 8.93 7.93
N ALA A 106 1.26 8.62 9.21
CA ALA A 106 0.59 9.33 10.30
C ALA A 106 0.95 10.82 10.35
N MET A 107 2.23 11.18 10.12
CA MET A 107 2.68 12.57 10.07
C MET A 107 2.07 13.36 8.92
N HIS A 108 2.02 12.79 7.72
CA HIS A 108 1.45 13.48 6.56
C HIS A 108 -0.07 13.67 6.69
N ILE A 109 -0.75 12.72 7.33
CA ILE A 109 -2.18 12.83 7.63
C ILE A 109 -2.45 13.94 8.68
N HIS A 110 -1.62 14.09 9.71
CA HIS A 110 -1.83 15.07 10.79
C HIS A 110 -1.44 16.51 10.42
N ILE A 111 -0.55 16.71 9.44
CA ILE A 111 -0.09 18.07 9.05
C ILE A 111 -1.07 18.75 8.07
N GLN A 112 -1.96 17.99 7.41
CA GLN A 112 -2.95 18.53 6.47
C GLN A 112 -4.40 18.47 6.98
N GLY A 113 -4.61 18.12 8.25
CA GLY A 113 -5.91 18.15 8.93
C GLY A 113 -6.15 19.45 9.69
#